data_AF-M2ZWR1-F1
#
_entry.id   AF-M2ZWR1-F1
#
_cell.length_a   1.000
_cell.length_b   1.000
_cell.length_c   1.000
_cell.angle_alpha   90.00
_cell.angle_beta   90.00
_cell.angle_gamma   90.00
#
_symmetry.space_group_name_H-M   'P 1'
#
loop_
_entity.id
_entity.type
_entity.pdbx_description
1 polymer ?
#
loop_
_entity_poly.entity_id
_entity_poly.type
_entity_poly.pdbx_seq_one_letter_code
_entity_poly.pdbx_strand_id
1 'polypeptide(L)'
;MSLWKGSKTSSATREQTARDTKPSRNMLHITTPNASPFLLESNDVELLSQSDGFSILRSHLAQHYKYELCDKHTPAHLENLDRWLITRDVLHALLVPIVELFDKACAAAAGATHATNLEDLEYAFTGQARGAFVWLQCFLSSEKERKWCYTQGCPACVVDHSLDSEFSIRLLYAACLLSDVHYPFTIEGPTLPSFMFFLDSLMRAVGEDDLFGDNFFELMQPKAVATRDGVEELIRQCLELDALISQVSTPDPASPATSLPASPVMGPIGAPGIKVKRSKMARKQMKLKVEEEQWMESMLQQCREQLQPEQAGGVTLIPTQSLDAALKAEPRATVAEVAPE
;
A
#
# COMPACT_ATOMS: atom_id res chain seq x y z
N MET A 1 -15.39 -22.16 65.86
CA MET A 1 -15.26 -23.62 65.83
C MET A 1 -15.42 -24.04 64.38
N SER A 2 -14.47 -24.58 63.62
CA SER A 2 -13.08 -25.03 63.78
C SER A 2 -12.49 -25.01 62.35
N LEU A 3 -11.40 -24.29 62.06
CA LEU A 3 -9.99 -24.75 62.04
C LEU A 3 -9.71 -26.05 61.25
N TRP A 4 -9.00 -25.93 60.12
CA TRP A 4 -7.75 -26.65 59.76
C TRP A 4 -7.21 -26.14 58.40
N LYS A 5 -6.04 -25.46 58.40
CA LYS A 5 -4.69 -25.93 57.96
C LYS A 5 -4.68 -26.37 56.48
N GLY A 6 -3.93 -25.78 55.54
CA GLY A 6 -2.63 -25.13 55.62
C GLY A 6 -1.57 -26.08 55.05
N SER A 7 -1.12 -25.86 53.80
CA SER A 7 0.12 -26.44 53.25
C SER A 7 0.76 -25.45 52.28
N LYS A 8 1.98 -25.04 52.63
CA LYS A 8 2.91 -24.27 51.81
C LYS A 8 3.81 -25.26 51.05
N THR A 9 4.12 -24.99 49.79
CA THR A 9 5.40 -25.39 49.17
C THR A 9 5.91 -24.27 48.26
N SER A 10 7.23 -24.20 48.20
CA SER A 10 8.06 -23.05 47.85
C SER A 10 8.59 -23.13 46.42
N SER A 11 8.77 -21.96 45.82
CA SER A 11 9.81 -21.52 44.86
C SER A 11 10.48 -22.53 43.92
N ALA A 12 10.39 -22.28 42.61
CA ALA A 12 11.52 -22.43 41.70
C ALA A 12 11.42 -21.42 40.54
N THR A 13 12.37 -20.49 40.54
CA THR A 13 12.68 -19.51 39.50
C THR A 13 13.08 -20.22 38.21
N ARG A 14 12.59 -19.76 37.06
CA ARG A 14 13.27 -19.94 35.78
C ARG A 14 13.00 -18.76 34.87
N GLU A 15 13.93 -17.82 34.91
CA GLU A 15 14.19 -16.87 33.84
C GLU A 15 14.47 -17.66 32.56
N GLN A 16 13.72 -17.40 31.50
CA GLN A 16 14.10 -17.79 30.16
C GLN A 16 13.83 -16.58 29.27
N THR A 17 14.91 -15.85 29.01
CA THR A 17 15.04 -14.77 28.04
C THR A 17 14.63 -15.28 26.65
N ALA A 18 13.41 -14.95 26.24
CA ALA A 18 12.98 -15.13 24.87
C ALA A 18 13.65 -14.05 24.00
N ARG A 19 14.57 -14.48 23.13
CA ARG A 19 15.06 -13.66 22.03
C ARG A 19 13.91 -13.49 21.04
N ASP A 20 13.32 -12.30 20.99
CA ASP A 20 12.41 -11.88 19.94
C ASP A 20 13.18 -11.72 18.63
N THR A 21 13.36 -12.83 17.92
CA THR A 21 13.78 -12.85 16.52
C THR A 21 12.51 -12.77 15.68
N LYS A 22 12.20 -11.57 15.16
CA LYS A 22 11.19 -11.41 14.10
C LYS A 22 11.58 -12.33 12.93
N PRO A 23 10.69 -13.22 12.45
CA PRO A 23 10.96 -13.95 11.22
C PRO A 23 10.79 -12.97 10.05
N SER A 24 11.91 -12.42 9.58
CA SER A 24 12.00 -11.98 8.18
C SER A 24 11.95 -13.23 7.30
N ARG A 25 11.19 -13.15 6.20
CA ARG A 25 10.92 -14.21 5.21
C ARG A 25 12.20 -14.71 4.53
N ASN A 26 13.05 -15.42 5.27
CA ASN A 26 14.08 -16.27 4.72
C ASN A 26 13.49 -17.68 4.62
N MET A 27 13.15 -18.04 3.38
CA MET A 27 13.27 -19.38 2.79
C MET A 27 12.94 -20.53 3.72
N LEU A 28 11.70 -21.05 3.62
CA LEU A 28 11.31 -22.47 3.64
C LEU A 28 9.83 -22.58 4.05
N HIS A 29 8.90 -22.37 3.12
CA HIS A 29 7.57 -22.98 3.24
C HIS A 29 7.11 -23.39 1.84
N ILE A 30 7.09 -24.70 1.64
CA ILE A 30 6.53 -25.37 0.46
C ILE A 30 5.06 -25.64 0.81
N THR A 31 4.22 -24.63 0.67
CA THR A 31 2.86 -24.85 0.17
C THR A 31 3.01 -24.99 -1.34
N THR A 32 2.36 -25.99 -1.94
CA THR A 32 2.55 -26.44 -3.34
C THR A 32 2.81 -25.26 -4.30
N PRO A 33 4.07 -25.04 -4.76
CA PRO A 33 4.53 -23.75 -5.32
C PRO A 33 4.02 -23.45 -6.72
N ASN A 34 3.00 -24.17 -7.19
CA ASN A 34 2.61 -24.19 -8.59
C ASN A 34 1.12 -23.83 -8.81
N ALA A 35 0.28 -23.86 -7.77
CA ALA A 35 -1.14 -23.56 -7.88
C ALA A 35 -1.46 -22.15 -7.38
N SER A 36 -2.34 -21.44 -8.08
CA SER A 36 -2.81 -20.11 -7.65
C SER A 36 -3.56 -20.21 -6.30
N PRO A 37 -3.27 -19.35 -5.31
CA PRO A 37 -3.93 -19.41 -4.00
C PRO A 37 -5.42 -19.04 -4.07
N PHE A 38 -5.84 -18.32 -5.12
CA PHE A 38 -7.24 -17.98 -5.31
C PHE A 38 -7.90 -18.97 -6.28
N LEU A 39 -8.83 -19.75 -5.75
CA LEU A 39 -9.66 -20.69 -6.50
C LEU A 39 -11.01 -20.04 -6.78
N LEU A 40 -11.22 -19.64 -8.04
CA LEU A 40 -12.51 -19.16 -8.54
C LEU A 40 -13.44 -20.34 -8.85
N GLU A 41 -14.70 -20.22 -8.48
CA GLU A 41 -15.69 -21.24 -8.81
C GLU A 41 -16.09 -21.17 -10.28
N SER A 42 -16.60 -22.27 -10.85
CA SER A 42 -16.99 -22.29 -12.27
C SER A 42 -18.04 -21.23 -12.61
N ASN A 43 -18.96 -20.96 -11.67
CA ASN A 43 -19.96 -19.91 -11.81
C ASN A 43 -19.34 -18.50 -11.86
N ASP A 44 -18.27 -18.26 -11.09
CA ASP A 44 -17.56 -16.97 -11.07
C ASP A 44 -16.83 -16.75 -12.40
N VAL A 45 -16.18 -17.78 -12.92
CA VAL A 45 -15.51 -17.74 -14.23
C VAL A 45 -16.54 -17.49 -15.35
N GLU A 46 -17.70 -18.12 -15.26
CA GLU A 46 -18.80 -17.90 -16.20
C GLU A 46 -19.33 -16.46 -16.12
N LEU A 47 -19.58 -15.94 -14.91
CA LEU A 47 -19.97 -14.55 -14.67
C LEU A 47 -18.99 -13.56 -15.32
N LEU A 48 -17.69 -13.78 -15.11
CA LEU A 48 -16.63 -12.96 -15.70
C LEU A 48 -16.63 -13.04 -17.23
N SER A 49 -16.88 -14.23 -17.80
CA SER A 49 -16.92 -14.44 -19.25
C SER A 49 -18.12 -13.79 -19.93
N GLN A 50 -19.22 -13.60 -19.19
CA GLN A 50 -20.44 -12.93 -19.67
C GLN A 50 -20.37 -11.40 -19.54
N SER A 51 -19.37 -10.86 -18.86
CA SER A 51 -19.18 -9.41 -18.72
C SER A 51 -18.39 -8.83 -19.90
N ASP A 52 -19.04 -7.96 -20.67
CA ASP A 52 -18.39 -7.19 -21.74
C ASP A 52 -17.26 -6.31 -21.19
N GLY A 53 -17.50 -5.64 -20.06
CA GLY A 53 -16.52 -4.77 -19.41
C GLY A 53 -15.26 -5.53 -18.99
N PHE A 54 -15.43 -6.72 -18.39
CA PHE A 54 -14.30 -7.55 -18.01
C PHE A 54 -13.58 -8.12 -19.23
N SER A 55 -14.31 -8.52 -20.28
CA SER A 55 -13.71 -9.02 -21.52
C SER A 55 -12.86 -7.96 -22.24
N ILE A 56 -13.32 -6.70 -22.24
CA ILE A 56 -12.57 -5.54 -22.76
C ILE A 56 -11.32 -5.30 -21.91
N LEU A 57 -11.46 -5.33 -20.58
CA LEU A 57 -10.32 -5.21 -19.66
C LEU A 57 -9.26 -6.28 -19.96
N ARG A 58 -9.64 -7.56 -20.02
CA ARG A 58 -8.71 -8.65 -20.32
C ARG A 58 -8.00 -8.46 -21.65
N SER A 59 -8.74 -8.05 -22.68
CA SER A 59 -8.18 -7.78 -24.01
C SER A 59 -7.18 -6.62 -23.98
N HIS A 60 -7.50 -5.54 -23.27
CA HIS A 60 -6.60 -4.41 -23.06
C HIS A 60 -5.33 -4.85 -22.33
N LEU A 61 -5.47 -5.58 -21.23
CA LEU A 61 -4.33 -6.10 -20.48
C LEU A 61 -3.45 -7.00 -21.33
N ALA A 62 -4.01 -7.81 -22.23
CA ALA A 62 -3.25 -8.70 -23.11
C ALA A 62 -2.46 -7.96 -24.19
N GLN A 63 -2.92 -6.77 -24.59
CA GLN A 63 -2.23 -5.93 -25.57
C GLN A 63 -1.12 -5.09 -24.92
N HIS A 64 -1.30 -4.67 -23.67
CA HIS A 64 -0.42 -3.70 -23.01
C HIS A 64 0.54 -4.30 -21.99
N TYR A 65 0.25 -5.47 -21.43
CA TYR A 65 1.11 -6.14 -20.45
C TYR A 65 1.72 -7.42 -21.05
N LYS A 66 2.99 -7.66 -20.73
CA LYS A 66 3.65 -8.92 -21.08
C LYS A 66 3.34 -9.98 -20.01
N TYR A 67 2.84 -11.13 -20.44
CA TYR A 67 2.49 -12.25 -19.57
C TYR A 67 3.65 -13.21 -19.33
N GLU A 68 4.83 -12.65 -19.12
CA GLU A 68 6.03 -13.43 -18.86
C GLU A 68 6.08 -13.77 -17.38
N LEU A 69 5.99 -15.06 -17.07
CA LEU A 69 6.28 -15.57 -15.74
C LEU A 69 7.78 -15.39 -15.46
N CYS A 70 8.12 -15.00 -14.24
CA CYS A 70 9.52 -14.95 -13.82
C CYS A 70 10.07 -16.37 -13.62
N ASP A 71 11.40 -16.53 -13.56
CA ASP A 71 12.06 -17.84 -13.39
C ASP A 71 11.54 -18.65 -12.21
N LYS A 72 11.14 -17.98 -11.12
CA LYS A 72 10.56 -18.62 -9.93
C LYS A 72 9.18 -19.23 -10.18
N HIS A 73 8.42 -18.63 -11.09
CA HIS A 73 7.03 -19.00 -11.39
C HIS A 73 6.88 -19.64 -12.77
N THR A 74 7.95 -19.89 -13.53
CA THR A 74 7.90 -20.69 -14.76
C THR A 74 7.16 -22.02 -14.58
N PRO A 75 7.30 -22.76 -13.46
CA PRO A 75 6.51 -23.97 -13.22
C PRO A 75 4.99 -23.73 -13.19
N ALA A 76 4.53 -22.53 -12.82
CA ALA A 76 3.12 -22.17 -12.79
C ALA A 76 2.46 -22.21 -14.18
N HIS A 77 3.23 -22.07 -15.27
CA HIS A 77 2.74 -22.29 -16.64
C HIS A 77 2.21 -23.71 -16.83
N LEU A 78 2.85 -24.69 -16.17
CA LEU A 78 2.51 -26.11 -16.29
C LEU A 78 1.19 -26.44 -15.57
N GLU A 79 0.77 -25.62 -14.60
CA GLU A 79 -0.41 -25.84 -13.76
C GLU A 79 -1.63 -24.98 -14.13
N ASN A 80 -1.64 -24.41 -15.35
CA ASN A 80 -2.70 -23.58 -15.94
C ASN A 80 -2.46 -22.07 -15.76
N LEU A 81 -1.69 -21.48 -16.69
CA LEU A 81 -1.44 -20.04 -16.76
C LEU A 81 -2.72 -19.19 -16.76
N ASP A 82 -3.81 -19.68 -17.35
CA ASP A 82 -5.07 -18.92 -17.43
C ASP A 82 -5.65 -18.63 -16.05
N ARG A 83 -5.43 -19.51 -15.05
CA ARG A 83 -5.86 -19.28 -13.66
C ARG A 83 -5.12 -18.09 -13.04
N TRP A 84 -3.83 -17.99 -13.28
CA TRP A 84 -3.04 -16.86 -12.80
C TRP A 84 -3.43 -15.56 -13.51
N LEU A 85 -3.69 -15.64 -14.82
CA LEU A 85 -4.11 -14.48 -15.60
C LEU A 85 -5.48 -13.98 -15.20
N ILE A 86 -6.49 -14.85 -15.06
CA ILE A 86 -7.84 -14.41 -14.68
C ILE A 86 -7.86 -13.80 -13.28
N THR A 87 -7.14 -14.37 -12.32
CA THR A 87 -7.02 -13.80 -10.97
C THR A 87 -6.30 -12.45 -11.02
N ARG A 88 -5.20 -12.34 -11.78
CA ARG A 88 -4.52 -11.05 -11.98
C ARG A 88 -5.44 -10.01 -12.60
N ASP A 89 -6.27 -10.39 -13.56
CA ASP A 89 -7.24 -9.50 -14.21
C ASP A 89 -8.32 -9.02 -13.22
N VAL A 90 -8.81 -9.90 -12.34
CA VAL A 90 -9.70 -9.54 -11.22
C VAL A 90 -9.00 -8.56 -10.27
N LEU A 91 -7.76 -8.83 -9.87
CA LEU A 91 -6.98 -7.92 -9.02
C LEU A 91 -6.80 -6.55 -9.69
N HIS A 92 -6.56 -6.50 -11.01
CA HIS A 92 -6.44 -5.24 -11.73
C HIS A 92 -7.76 -4.46 -11.70
N ALA A 93 -8.87 -5.13 -11.97
CA ALA A 93 -10.21 -4.55 -11.93
C ALA A 93 -10.56 -3.97 -10.55
N LEU A 94 -10.07 -4.59 -9.48
CA LEU A 94 -10.30 -4.18 -8.10
C LEU A 94 -9.37 -3.05 -7.63
N LEU A 95 -8.07 -3.16 -7.93
CA LEU A 95 -7.04 -2.32 -7.30
C LEU A 95 -6.76 -1.02 -8.06
N VAL A 96 -6.78 -1.04 -9.40
CA VAL A 96 -6.50 0.17 -10.19
C VAL A 96 -7.49 1.30 -9.91
N PRO A 97 -8.81 1.06 -9.79
CA PRO A 97 -9.75 2.12 -9.43
C PRO A 97 -9.41 2.83 -8.12
N ILE A 98 -8.81 2.14 -7.15
CA ILE A 98 -8.40 2.74 -5.88
C ILE A 98 -7.20 3.67 -6.07
N VAL A 99 -6.24 3.31 -6.91
CA VAL A 99 -5.10 4.18 -7.23
C VAL A 99 -5.57 5.42 -7.98
N GLU A 100 -6.41 5.25 -8.99
CA GLU A 100 -6.98 6.36 -9.76
C GLU A 100 -7.83 7.28 -8.87
N LEU A 101 -8.60 6.71 -7.94
CA LEU A 101 -9.31 7.48 -6.93
C LEU A 101 -8.34 8.28 -6.05
N PHE A 102 -7.26 7.67 -5.57
CA PHE A 102 -6.30 8.36 -4.73
C PHE A 102 -5.62 9.52 -5.47
N ASP A 103 -5.26 9.33 -6.74
CA ASP A 103 -4.67 10.38 -7.56
C ASP A 103 -5.66 11.53 -7.81
N LYS A 104 -6.94 11.22 -8.07
CA LYS A 104 -8.02 12.22 -8.14
C LYS A 104 -8.21 12.96 -6.82
N ALA A 105 -8.19 12.26 -5.70
CA ALA A 105 -8.28 12.86 -4.38
C ALA A 105 -7.11 13.81 -4.11
N CYS A 106 -5.90 13.45 -4.54
CA CYS A 106 -4.75 14.34 -4.47
C CYS A 106 -4.96 15.61 -5.32
N ALA A 107 -5.47 15.47 -6.55
CA ALA A 107 -5.74 16.61 -7.43
C ALA A 107 -6.82 17.55 -6.85
N ALA A 108 -7.95 16.99 -6.38
CA ALA A 108 -9.02 17.76 -5.76
C ALA A 108 -8.54 18.48 -4.48
N ALA A 109 -7.77 17.78 -3.63
CA ALA A 109 -7.21 18.37 -2.43
C ALA A 109 -6.18 19.47 -2.73
N ALA A 110 -5.34 19.30 -3.75
CA ALA A 110 -4.37 20.30 -4.17
C ALA A 110 -5.08 21.55 -4.72
N GLY A 111 -6.16 21.36 -5.50
CA GLY A 111 -7.01 22.45 -5.97
C GLY A 111 -7.68 23.22 -4.84
N ALA A 112 -8.16 22.52 -3.81
CA ALA A 112 -8.87 23.12 -2.69
C ALA A 112 -7.96 23.81 -1.65
N THR A 113 -6.77 23.27 -1.41
CA THR A 113 -5.86 23.73 -0.34
C THR A 113 -4.70 24.58 -0.84
N HIS A 114 -4.41 24.53 -2.14
CA HIS A 114 -3.19 25.05 -2.75
C HIS A 114 -1.88 24.49 -2.14
N ALA A 115 -1.96 23.38 -1.43
CA ALA A 115 -0.79 22.73 -0.87
C ALA A 115 -0.05 21.94 -1.96
N THR A 116 1.27 21.98 -1.89
CA THR A 116 2.16 21.22 -2.79
C THR A 116 2.69 19.95 -2.15
N ASN A 117 2.67 19.87 -0.82
CA ASN A 117 3.14 18.71 -0.07
C ASN A 117 2.01 17.71 0.09
N LEU A 118 2.27 16.45 -0.23
CA LEU A 118 1.29 15.36 -0.10
C LEU A 118 0.75 15.24 1.34
N GLU A 119 1.58 15.50 2.35
CA GLU A 119 1.20 15.46 3.77
C GLU A 119 0.18 16.52 4.17
N ASP A 120 0.11 17.64 3.44
CA ASP A 120 -0.80 18.75 3.72
C ASP A 120 -2.14 18.60 2.98
N LEU A 121 -2.22 17.70 1.99
CA LEU A 121 -3.47 17.44 1.25
C LEU A 121 -4.56 16.83 2.13
N GLU A 122 -4.20 16.17 3.23
CA GLU A 122 -5.18 15.59 4.17
C GLU A 122 -6.13 16.64 4.78
N TYR A 123 -5.74 17.93 4.78
CA TYR A 123 -6.56 19.02 5.32
C TYR A 123 -7.74 19.41 4.43
N ALA A 124 -7.79 18.93 3.18
CA ALA A 124 -8.96 19.07 2.32
C ALA A 124 -10.14 18.20 2.80
N PHE A 125 -9.87 17.17 3.59
CA PHE A 125 -10.85 16.16 3.98
C PHE A 125 -11.15 16.18 5.47
N THR A 126 -12.32 15.67 5.83
CA THR A 126 -12.79 15.56 7.22
C THR A 126 -13.30 14.16 7.56
N GLY A 127 -13.42 13.87 8.86
CA GLY A 127 -14.01 12.61 9.33
C GLY A 127 -13.28 11.37 8.81
N GLN A 128 -14.06 10.40 8.32
CA GLN A 128 -13.53 9.13 7.82
C GLN A 128 -12.78 9.28 6.48
N ALA A 129 -13.18 10.23 5.61
CA ALA A 129 -12.47 10.53 4.37
C ALA A 129 -11.01 10.88 4.61
N ARG A 130 -10.73 11.75 5.60
CA ARG A 130 -9.35 12.10 5.97
C ARG A 130 -8.56 10.88 6.42
N GLY A 131 -9.18 10.01 7.22
CA GLY A 131 -8.58 8.77 7.67
C GLY A 131 -8.22 7.84 6.51
N ALA A 132 -9.13 7.68 5.55
CA ALA A 132 -8.91 6.88 4.34
C ALA A 132 -7.84 7.49 3.43
N PHE A 133 -7.86 8.81 3.21
CA PHE A 133 -6.84 9.51 2.43
C PHE A 133 -5.44 9.27 3.00
N VAL A 134 -5.26 9.47 4.31
CA VAL A 134 -3.96 9.24 4.97
C VAL A 134 -3.56 7.78 4.91
N TRP A 135 -4.51 6.85 5.08
CA TRP A 135 -4.21 5.42 4.99
C TRP A 135 -3.77 5.02 3.57
N LEU A 136 -4.48 5.47 2.54
CA LEU A 136 -4.12 5.25 1.14
C LEU A 136 -2.79 5.91 0.78
N GLN A 137 -2.55 7.14 1.25
CA GLN A 137 -1.27 7.82 1.11
C GLN A 137 -0.13 6.98 1.68
N CYS A 138 -0.31 6.42 2.88
CA CYS A 138 0.69 5.54 3.48
C CYS A 138 0.89 4.26 2.66
N PHE A 139 -0.20 3.59 2.26
CA PHE A 139 -0.15 2.36 1.50
C PHE A 139 0.56 2.57 0.15
N LEU A 140 0.14 3.58 -0.61
CA LEU A 140 0.63 3.89 -1.96
C LEU A 140 1.95 4.68 -1.98
N SER A 141 2.49 5.07 -0.82
CA SER A 141 3.81 5.71 -0.74
C SER A 141 4.96 4.77 -1.14
N SER A 142 4.74 3.46 -1.01
CA SER A 142 5.69 2.44 -1.45
C SER A 142 5.54 2.19 -2.94
N GLU A 143 6.62 2.32 -3.70
CA GLU A 143 6.64 1.99 -5.13
C GLU A 143 6.26 0.53 -5.39
N LYS A 144 6.62 -0.38 -4.47
CA LYS A 144 6.23 -1.81 -4.55
C LYS A 144 4.71 -1.97 -4.54
N GLU A 145 4.04 -1.35 -3.56
CA GLU A 145 2.58 -1.45 -3.42
C GLU A 145 1.85 -0.78 -4.58
N ARG A 146 2.32 0.39 -5.00
CA ARG A 146 1.73 1.09 -6.16
C ARG A 146 1.86 0.27 -7.44
N LYS A 147 3.01 -0.35 -7.73
CA LYS A 147 3.19 -1.26 -8.88
C LYS A 147 2.31 -2.50 -8.79
N TRP A 148 2.14 -3.06 -7.60
CA TRP A 148 1.25 -4.19 -7.36
C TRP A 148 -0.21 -3.84 -7.68
N CYS A 149 -0.69 -2.66 -7.27
CA CYS A 149 -2.06 -2.22 -7.60
C CYS A 149 -2.29 -2.09 -9.12
N TYR A 150 -1.27 -1.70 -9.90
CA TYR A 150 -1.31 -1.71 -11.36
C TYR A 150 -1.07 -3.10 -11.98
N THR A 151 -0.89 -4.13 -11.14
CA THR A 151 -0.63 -5.53 -11.52
C THR A 151 0.56 -5.68 -12.48
N GLN A 152 1.60 -4.87 -12.28
CA GLN A 152 2.78 -4.89 -13.15
C GLN A 152 3.71 -6.07 -12.83
N GLY A 153 4.17 -6.76 -13.87
CA GLY A 153 5.14 -7.85 -13.78
C GLY A 153 4.50 -9.23 -13.90
N CYS A 154 5.18 -10.24 -13.34
CA CYS A 154 4.74 -11.64 -13.35
C CYS A 154 3.34 -11.78 -12.71
N PRO A 155 2.35 -12.36 -13.40
CA PRO A 155 1.00 -12.56 -12.85
C PRO A 155 0.99 -13.33 -11.53
N ALA A 156 1.85 -14.34 -11.39
CA ALA A 156 1.96 -15.12 -10.16
C ALA A 156 2.52 -14.29 -9.00
N CYS A 157 3.55 -13.45 -9.23
CA CYS A 157 4.05 -12.53 -8.20
C CYS A 157 2.96 -11.55 -7.73
N VAL A 158 2.15 -11.03 -8.67
CA VAL A 158 1.05 -10.11 -8.34
C VAL A 158 0.01 -10.81 -7.46
N VAL A 159 -0.35 -12.04 -7.84
CA VAL A 159 -1.32 -12.84 -7.11
C VAL A 159 -0.79 -13.18 -5.72
N ASP A 160 0.44 -13.69 -5.60
CA ASP A 160 1.07 -14.04 -4.31
C ASP A 160 1.17 -12.84 -3.36
N HIS A 161 1.53 -11.65 -3.89
CA HIS A 161 1.64 -10.42 -3.09
C HIS A 161 0.32 -10.01 -2.44
N SER A 162 -0.83 -10.47 -2.95
CA SER A 162 -2.13 -10.23 -2.31
C SER A 162 -2.20 -10.76 -0.88
N LEU A 163 -1.38 -11.77 -0.54
CA LEU A 163 -1.30 -12.41 0.77
C LEU A 163 -0.01 -12.02 1.53
N ASP A 164 0.78 -11.06 1.04
CA ASP A 164 2.05 -10.68 1.70
C ASP A 164 1.85 -9.98 3.05
N SER A 165 0.70 -9.31 3.25
CA SER A 165 0.45 -8.52 4.45
C SER A 165 -1.03 -8.32 4.75
N GLU A 166 -1.32 -8.00 6.01
CA GLU A 166 -2.67 -7.59 6.42
C GLU A 166 -3.16 -6.33 5.70
N PHE A 167 -2.26 -5.42 5.30
CA PHE A 167 -2.65 -4.23 4.55
C PHE A 167 -3.13 -4.58 3.13
N SER A 168 -2.43 -5.50 2.45
CA SER A 168 -2.79 -5.99 1.12
C SER A 168 -4.15 -6.71 1.15
N ILE A 169 -4.34 -7.59 2.14
CA ILE A 169 -5.60 -8.33 2.33
C ILE A 169 -6.74 -7.36 2.66
N ARG A 170 -6.50 -6.39 3.57
CA ARG A 170 -7.51 -5.38 3.93
C ARG A 170 -7.91 -4.53 2.73
N LEU A 171 -6.93 -4.09 1.92
CA LEU A 171 -7.21 -3.32 0.71
C LEU A 171 -8.06 -4.14 -0.27
N LEU A 172 -7.66 -5.39 -0.52
CA LEU A 172 -8.33 -6.27 -1.46
C LEU A 172 -9.76 -6.59 -1.03
N TYR A 173 -9.97 -6.86 0.27
CA TYR A 173 -11.30 -7.05 0.83
C TYR A 173 -12.17 -5.80 0.67
N ALA A 174 -11.64 -4.62 1.02
CA ALA A 174 -12.35 -3.35 0.84
C ALA A 174 -12.66 -3.07 -0.63
N ALA A 175 -11.75 -3.38 -1.55
CA ALA A 175 -11.95 -3.24 -2.99
C ALA A 175 -13.12 -4.11 -3.49
N CYS A 176 -13.22 -5.36 -3.01
CA CYS A 176 -14.34 -6.24 -3.34
C CYS A 176 -15.67 -5.62 -2.89
N LEU A 177 -15.73 -5.07 -1.67
CA LEU A 177 -16.92 -4.38 -1.17
C LEU A 177 -17.28 -3.13 -2.02
N LEU A 178 -16.27 -2.37 -2.46
CA LEU A 178 -16.46 -1.18 -3.30
C LEU A 178 -16.94 -1.52 -4.72
N SER A 179 -16.64 -2.74 -5.21
CA SER A 179 -17.01 -3.15 -6.57
C SER A 179 -18.52 -3.33 -6.78
N ASP A 180 -19.29 -3.44 -5.70
CA ASP A 180 -20.75 -3.53 -5.73
C ASP A 180 -21.42 -2.16 -5.93
N VAL A 181 -20.65 -1.07 -5.88
CA VAL A 181 -21.14 0.31 -5.95
C VAL A 181 -20.76 0.95 -7.28
N HIS A 182 -21.75 1.47 -8.00
CA HIS A 182 -21.52 2.25 -9.21
C HIS A 182 -21.37 3.74 -8.88
N TYR A 183 -20.23 4.33 -9.23
CA TYR A 183 -19.96 5.75 -8.99
C TYR A 183 -20.17 6.59 -10.25
N PRO A 184 -20.48 7.90 -10.12
CA PRO A 184 -20.73 8.77 -11.27
C PRO A 184 -19.61 8.82 -12.32
N PHE A 185 -18.36 8.61 -11.89
CA PHE A 185 -17.19 8.57 -12.77
C PHE A 185 -17.01 7.23 -13.51
N THR A 186 -17.88 6.24 -13.28
CA THR A 186 -17.88 4.93 -13.97
C THR A 186 -19.11 4.71 -14.85
N ILE A 187 -19.90 5.76 -15.11
CA ILE A 187 -21.21 5.64 -15.80
C ILE A 187 -21.06 5.53 -17.33
N GLU A 188 -19.98 6.04 -17.92
CA GLU A 188 -19.79 5.97 -19.38
C GLU A 188 -18.94 4.76 -19.77
N GLY A 189 -19.59 3.70 -20.23
CA GLY A 189 -18.94 2.53 -20.83
C GLY A 189 -19.46 1.18 -20.30
N PRO A 190 -18.91 0.07 -20.82
CA PRO A 190 -19.26 -1.26 -20.34
C PRO A 190 -18.82 -1.43 -18.89
N THR A 191 -19.76 -1.78 -18.02
CA THR A 191 -19.54 -1.90 -16.58
C THR A 191 -18.86 -3.23 -16.23
N LEU A 192 -17.94 -3.17 -15.27
CA LEU A 192 -17.40 -4.37 -14.63
C LEU A 192 -18.49 -5.02 -13.74
N PRO A 193 -18.43 -6.35 -13.55
CA PRO A 193 -19.34 -7.02 -12.62
C PRO A 193 -18.96 -6.68 -11.17
N SER A 194 -19.88 -6.94 -10.25
CA SER A 194 -19.53 -6.98 -8.82
C SER A 194 -18.56 -8.13 -8.57
N PHE A 195 -17.46 -7.84 -7.88
CA PHE A 195 -16.42 -8.81 -7.51
C PHE A 195 -16.59 -9.32 -6.08
N MET A 196 -17.78 -9.16 -5.49
CA MET A 196 -18.11 -9.72 -4.18
C MET A 196 -17.88 -11.23 -4.09
N PHE A 197 -18.06 -11.96 -5.19
CA PHE A 197 -17.76 -13.40 -5.27
C PHE A 197 -16.31 -13.73 -4.90
N PHE A 198 -15.38 -12.79 -5.09
CA PHE A 198 -13.97 -12.99 -4.82
C PHE A 198 -13.66 -13.06 -3.31
N LEU A 199 -14.55 -12.56 -2.45
CA LEU A 199 -14.36 -12.58 -1.00
C LEU A 199 -14.24 -14.00 -0.45
N ASP A 200 -15.03 -14.94 -0.97
CA ASP A 200 -14.96 -16.34 -0.53
C ASP A 200 -13.62 -16.97 -0.91
N SER A 201 -13.11 -16.67 -2.11
CA SER A 201 -11.79 -17.11 -2.51
C SER A 201 -10.68 -16.49 -1.65
N LEU A 202 -10.79 -15.21 -1.29
CA LEU A 202 -9.84 -14.56 -0.39
C LEU A 202 -9.87 -15.17 1.01
N MET A 203 -11.07 -15.49 1.51
CA MET A 203 -11.26 -16.12 2.80
C MET A 203 -10.62 -17.50 2.88
N ARG A 204 -10.83 -18.34 1.86
CA ARG A 204 -10.18 -19.64 1.75
C ARG A 204 -8.66 -19.50 1.68
N ALA A 205 -8.15 -18.65 0.81
CA ALA A 205 -6.72 -18.48 0.59
C ALA A 205 -5.96 -18.05 1.86
N VAL A 206 -6.52 -17.12 2.63
CA VAL A 206 -5.93 -16.68 3.90
C VAL A 206 -6.09 -17.74 4.99
N GLY A 207 -7.19 -18.49 5.00
CA GLY A 207 -7.40 -19.59 5.97
C GLY A 207 -6.49 -20.80 5.74
N GLU A 208 -5.99 -20.99 4.52
CA GLU A 208 -5.00 -22.02 4.17
C GLU A 208 -3.56 -21.56 4.40
N ASP A 209 -3.33 -20.28 4.67
CA ASP A 209 -2.00 -19.72 4.90
C ASP A 209 -1.67 -19.68 6.40
N ASP A 210 -0.73 -20.54 6.82
CA ASP A 210 -0.26 -20.68 8.20
C ASP A 210 0.24 -19.35 8.82
N LEU A 211 0.57 -18.34 8.00
CA LEU A 211 0.97 -17.01 8.46
C LEU A 211 -0.17 -16.29 9.21
N PHE A 212 -1.41 -16.52 8.78
CA PHE A 212 -2.59 -15.82 9.25
C PHE A 212 -3.39 -16.75 10.16
N GLY A 213 -3.14 -16.71 11.47
CA GLY A 213 -3.84 -17.56 12.43
C GLY A 213 -5.37 -17.40 12.43
N ASP A 214 -6.08 -18.35 13.03
CA ASP A 214 -7.54 -18.54 12.93
C ASP A 214 -8.41 -17.29 13.15
N ASN A 215 -7.99 -16.36 14.03
CA ASN A 215 -8.75 -15.15 14.36
C ASN A 215 -8.43 -13.96 13.43
N PHE A 216 -7.63 -14.15 12.37
CA PHE A 216 -7.19 -13.07 11.50
C PHE A 216 -8.37 -12.35 10.84
N PHE A 217 -9.31 -13.08 10.23
CA PHE A 217 -10.46 -12.47 9.56
C PHE A 217 -11.37 -11.71 10.53
N GLU A 218 -11.63 -12.26 11.71
CA GLU A 218 -12.45 -11.59 12.74
C GLU A 218 -11.88 -10.20 13.10
N LEU A 219 -10.55 -10.07 13.09
CA LEU A 219 -9.86 -8.81 13.39
C LEU A 219 -9.66 -7.91 12.17
N MET A 220 -9.52 -8.49 10.97
CA MET A 220 -9.23 -7.77 9.73
C MET A 220 -10.52 -7.23 9.09
N GLN A 221 -11.60 -8.02 9.06
CA GLN A 221 -12.85 -7.68 8.39
C GLN A 221 -13.46 -6.35 8.88
N PRO A 222 -13.57 -6.05 10.19
CA PRO A 222 -14.08 -4.74 10.64
C PRO A 222 -13.21 -3.57 10.15
N LYS A 223 -11.91 -3.79 9.99
CA LYS A 223 -10.99 -2.77 9.46
C LYS A 223 -11.17 -2.59 7.96
N ALA A 224 -11.39 -3.66 7.21
CA ALA A 224 -11.68 -3.59 5.78
C ALA A 224 -13.01 -2.86 5.51
N VAL A 225 -14.05 -3.14 6.31
CA VAL A 225 -15.34 -2.43 6.26
C VAL A 225 -15.13 -0.94 6.56
N ALA A 226 -14.40 -0.60 7.62
CA ALA A 226 -14.09 0.81 7.94
C ALA A 226 -13.23 1.49 6.85
N THR A 227 -12.33 0.76 6.21
CA THR A 227 -11.57 1.24 5.05
C THR A 227 -12.51 1.53 3.88
N ARG A 228 -13.42 0.61 3.55
CA ARG A 228 -14.45 0.83 2.52
C ARG A 228 -15.29 2.07 2.82
N ASP A 229 -15.84 2.18 4.03
CA ASP A 229 -16.67 3.34 4.45
C ASP A 229 -15.90 4.66 4.29
N GLY A 230 -14.64 4.68 4.73
CA GLY A 230 -13.79 5.86 4.61
C GLY A 230 -13.46 6.22 3.16
N VAL A 231 -13.29 5.22 2.28
CA VAL A 231 -13.05 5.42 0.85
C VAL A 231 -14.31 5.94 0.14
N GLU A 232 -15.50 5.43 0.48
CA GLU A 232 -16.77 5.98 -0.01
C GLU A 232 -16.96 7.45 0.38
N GLU A 233 -16.67 7.77 1.64
CA GLU A 233 -16.74 9.12 2.15
C GLU A 233 -15.68 10.04 1.50
N LEU A 234 -14.51 9.49 1.16
CA LEU A 234 -13.48 10.20 0.39
C LEU A 234 -13.95 10.51 -1.02
N ILE A 235 -14.55 9.54 -1.72
CA ILE A 235 -15.15 9.75 -3.05
C ILE A 235 -16.15 10.89 -3.00
N ARG A 236 -17.06 10.85 -2.02
CA ARG A 236 -18.10 11.88 -1.83
C ARG A 236 -17.48 13.27 -1.65
N GLN A 237 -16.50 13.41 -0.77
CA GLN A 237 -15.84 14.70 -0.53
C GLN A 237 -15.03 15.19 -1.75
N CYS A 238 -14.43 14.30 -2.54
CA CYS A 238 -13.77 14.69 -3.79
C CYS A 238 -14.76 15.33 -4.77
N LEU A 239 -15.93 14.71 -4.97
CA LEU A 239 -16.97 15.25 -5.85
C LEU A 239 -17.49 16.62 -5.37
N GLU A 240 -17.60 16.82 -4.06
CA GLU A 240 -17.98 18.12 -3.48
C GLU A 240 -16.92 19.20 -3.72
N LEU A 241 -15.64 18.86 -3.52
CA LEU A 241 -14.53 19.78 -3.76
C LEU A 241 -14.47 20.18 -5.25
N ASP A 242 -14.59 19.21 -6.16
CA ASP A 242 -14.58 19.47 -7.61
C ASP A 242 -15.76 20.37 -8.04
N ALA A 243 -16.95 20.16 -7.47
CA ALA A 243 -18.11 21.00 -7.74
C ALA A 243 -17.89 22.44 -7.25
N LEU A 244 -17.30 22.64 -6.07
CA LEU A 244 -16.98 23.96 -5.53
C LEU A 244 -15.93 24.69 -6.38
N ILE A 245 -14.87 24.00 -6.79
CA ILE A 245 -13.80 24.55 -7.65
C ILE A 245 -14.37 24.98 -9.01
N SER A 246 -15.27 24.16 -9.58
CA SER A 246 -15.91 24.45 -10.87
C SER A 246 -16.81 25.69 -10.81
N GLN A 247 -17.54 25.90 -9.70
CA GLN A 247 -18.41 27.08 -9.53
C GLN A 247 -17.61 28.39 -9.44
N VAL A 248 -16.47 28.39 -8.75
CA VAL A 248 -15.59 29.57 -8.58
C VAL A 248 -14.98 30.03 -9.90
N SER A 249 -14.85 29.13 -10.88
CA SER A 249 -14.24 29.40 -12.18
C SER A 249 -15.18 30.10 -13.19
N THR A 250 -16.46 30.30 -12.84
CA THR A 250 -17.45 30.98 -13.69
C THR A 250 -17.67 32.41 -13.19
N PRO A 251 -17.08 33.45 -13.81
CA PRO A 251 -17.38 34.82 -13.45
C PRO A 251 -18.78 35.18 -13.96
N ASP A 252 -19.73 35.37 -13.05
CA ASP A 252 -21.06 35.88 -13.37
C ASP A 252 -21.00 37.42 -13.43
N PRO A 253 -21.23 38.07 -14.59
CA PRO A 253 -21.04 39.52 -14.73
C PRO A 253 -22.22 40.35 -14.21
N ALA A 254 -23.22 39.76 -13.54
CA ALA A 254 -24.40 40.50 -13.13
C ALA A 254 -25.03 39.97 -11.82
N SER A 255 -24.60 40.48 -10.66
CA SER A 255 -25.52 40.88 -9.58
C SER A 255 -24.82 41.56 -8.39
N PRO A 256 -25.49 42.53 -7.72
CA PRO A 256 -24.91 43.32 -6.65
C PRO A 256 -24.86 42.55 -5.33
N ALA A 257 -23.84 42.89 -4.54
CA ALA A 257 -23.56 42.36 -3.21
C ALA A 257 -24.82 42.35 -2.31
N THR A 258 -25.37 41.16 -2.08
CA THR A 258 -26.36 40.94 -1.02
C THR A 258 -25.74 39.97 -0.03
N SER A 259 -25.39 40.50 1.14
CA SER A 259 -24.89 39.78 2.30
C SER A 259 -25.93 38.76 2.77
N LEU A 260 -25.68 37.48 2.58
CA LEU A 260 -26.36 36.40 3.28
C LEU A 260 -25.58 36.03 4.54
N PRO A 261 -26.26 35.70 5.65
CA PRO A 261 -25.61 35.35 6.91
C PRO A 261 -24.92 34.00 6.79
N ALA A 262 -23.67 33.94 7.26
CA ALA A 262 -22.87 32.72 7.31
C ALA A 262 -23.59 31.62 8.11
N SER A 263 -23.93 30.54 7.42
CA SER A 263 -24.30 29.26 8.03
C SER A 263 -23.05 28.69 8.74
N PRO A 264 -23.15 28.08 9.94
CA PRO A 264 -22.00 27.81 10.81
C PRO A 264 -21.15 26.60 10.38
N VAL A 265 -21.18 26.19 9.12
CA VAL A 265 -20.57 24.94 8.62
C VAL A 265 -19.19 25.14 8.00
N MET A 266 -18.66 26.37 7.91
CA MET A 266 -17.24 26.58 7.61
C MET A 266 -16.69 27.76 8.41
N GLY A 267 -15.75 27.45 9.31
CA GLY A 267 -14.83 28.46 9.82
C GLY A 267 -13.93 28.96 8.68
N PRO A 268 -13.34 30.16 8.79
CA PRO A 268 -12.61 30.78 7.70
C PRO A 268 -11.44 29.90 7.27
N ILE A 269 -11.43 29.57 5.98
CA ILE A 269 -10.29 29.02 5.27
C ILE A 269 -9.14 30.03 5.43
N GLY A 270 -8.04 29.58 6.05
CA GLY A 270 -6.73 30.22 5.98
C GLY A 270 -6.61 31.64 6.56
N ALA A 271 -6.72 31.79 7.88
CA ALA A 271 -6.04 32.91 8.55
C ALA A 271 -4.55 32.56 8.74
N PRO A 272 -3.60 33.44 8.36
CA PRO A 272 -2.18 33.17 8.57
C PRO A 272 -1.91 33.15 10.08
N GLY A 273 -1.51 31.98 10.61
CA GLY A 273 -1.07 31.83 12.00
C GLY A 273 -1.83 30.84 12.88
N ILE A 274 -2.79 30.06 12.34
CA ILE A 274 -3.37 28.95 13.11
C ILE A 274 -2.30 27.88 13.29
N LYS A 275 -1.79 27.71 14.51
CA LYS A 275 -0.88 26.61 14.87
C LYS A 275 -1.66 25.30 14.83
N VAL A 276 -1.67 24.65 13.67
CA VAL A 276 -2.37 23.38 13.46
C VAL A 276 -1.63 22.24 14.17
N LYS A 277 -2.38 21.46 14.95
CA LYS A 277 -1.86 20.40 15.81
C LYS A 277 -1.87 19.09 15.02
N ARG A 278 -0.68 18.52 14.76
CA ARG A 278 -0.50 17.23 14.06
C ARG A 278 -1.43 16.13 14.57
N SER A 279 -2.01 15.36 13.66
CA SER A 279 -2.90 14.22 13.95
C SER A 279 -2.19 13.16 14.81
N LYS A 280 -2.97 12.33 15.53
CA LYS A 280 -2.41 11.24 16.36
C LYS A 280 -1.60 10.23 15.51
N MET A 281 -2.03 9.99 14.27
CA MET A 281 -1.35 9.09 13.34
C MET A 281 -0.08 9.72 12.77
N ALA A 282 -0.09 11.00 12.37
CA ALA A 282 1.12 11.71 11.94
C ALA A 282 2.19 11.73 13.05
N ARG A 283 1.78 11.91 14.32
CA ARG A 283 2.68 11.78 15.47
C ARG A 283 3.24 10.37 15.61
N LYS A 284 2.42 9.34 15.38
CA LYS A 284 2.84 7.94 15.45
C LYS A 284 3.81 7.57 14.32
N GLN A 285 3.56 8.04 13.10
CA GLN A 285 4.45 7.84 11.95
C GLN A 285 5.79 8.54 12.14
N MET A 286 5.78 9.79 12.63
CA MET A 286 7.02 10.50 12.94
C MET A 286 7.80 9.80 14.04
N LYS A 287 7.11 9.29 15.08
CA LYS A 287 7.73 8.48 16.12
C LYS A 287 8.34 7.19 15.55
N LEU A 288 7.62 6.48 14.69
CA LEU A 288 8.10 5.25 14.06
C LEU A 288 9.32 5.50 13.17
N LYS A 289 9.34 6.60 12.38
CA LYS A 289 10.50 6.99 11.57
C LYS A 289 11.75 7.24 12.45
N VAL A 290 11.58 7.94 13.56
CA VAL A 290 12.68 8.19 14.51
C VAL A 290 13.16 6.89 15.15
N GLU A 291 12.25 5.98 15.52
CA GLU A 291 12.61 4.66 16.05
C GLU A 291 13.34 3.80 15.01
N GLU A 292 12.95 3.86 13.74
CA GLU A 292 13.61 3.19 12.62
C GLU A 292 15.02 3.74 12.38
N GLU A 293 15.19 5.06 12.35
CA GLU A 293 16.50 5.71 12.24
C GLU A 293 17.43 5.32 13.39
N GLN A 294 16.94 5.36 14.63
CA GLN A 294 17.71 4.94 15.81
C GLN A 294 18.09 3.45 15.78
N TRP A 295 17.18 2.60 15.30
CA TRP A 295 17.45 1.19 15.15
C TRP A 295 18.51 0.92 14.07
N MET A 296 18.43 1.60 12.93
CA MET A 296 19.45 1.52 11.87
C MET A 296 20.82 1.99 12.36
N GLU A 297 20.87 3.11 13.10
CA GLU A 297 22.12 3.63 13.66
C GLU A 297 22.73 2.65 14.67
N SER A 298 21.90 2.05 15.53
CA SER A 298 22.33 1.03 16.49
C SER A 298 22.88 -0.23 15.79
N MET A 299 22.24 -0.67 14.70
CA MET A 299 22.70 -1.80 13.89
C MET A 299 24.04 -1.50 13.22
N LEU A 300 24.22 -0.31 12.64
CA LEU A 300 25.47 0.11 12.03
C LEU A 300 26.60 0.20 13.05
N GLN A 301 26.31 0.71 14.25
CA GLN A 301 27.27 0.77 15.35
C GLN A 301 27.66 -0.64 15.83
N GLN A 302 26.71 -1.55 15.97
CA GLN A 302 26.97 -2.94 16.34
C GLN A 302 27.82 -3.66 15.29
N CYS A 303 27.56 -3.44 14.00
CA CYS A 303 28.41 -3.95 12.92
C CYS A 303 29.82 -3.36 12.98
N ARG A 304 29.97 -2.06 13.25
CA ARG A 304 31.28 -1.41 13.38
C ARG A 304 32.07 -1.94 14.58
N GLU A 305 31.41 -2.21 15.70
CA GLU A 305 32.05 -2.80 16.90
C GLU A 305 32.48 -4.26 16.67
N GLN A 306 31.68 -5.05 15.95
CA GLN A 306 32.06 -6.41 15.55
C GLN A 306 33.23 -6.46 14.56
N LEU A 307 33.42 -5.39 13.78
CA LEU A 307 34.51 -5.26 12.82
C LEU A 307 35.77 -4.61 13.40
N GLN A 308 35.77 -4.21 14.69
CA GLN A 308 37.01 -3.79 15.35
C GLN A 308 37.80 -5.02 15.79
N PRO A 309 38.98 -5.29 15.20
CA PRO A 309 39.85 -6.33 15.72
C PRO A 309 40.37 -5.91 17.09
N GLU A 310 40.25 -6.79 18.09
CA GLU A 310 40.91 -6.63 19.37
C GLU A 310 42.43 -6.51 19.15
N GLN A 311 42.95 -5.29 19.19
CA GLN A 311 44.39 -5.07 19.30
C GLN A 311 44.81 -5.22 20.76
N ALA A 312 45.23 -6.43 21.12
CA ALA A 312 46.16 -6.64 22.21
C ALA A 312 47.41 -7.35 21.67
N GLY A 313 48.54 -6.63 21.63
CA GLY A 313 49.87 -7.24 21.55
C GLY A 313 50.60 -7.16 20.20
N GLY A 314 51.11 -5.96 19.90
CA GLY A 314 52.27 -5.63 19.07
C GLY A 314 52.77 -6.57 17.97
N VAL A 315 52.59 -6.16 16.71
CA VAL A 315 53.63 -6.10 15.67
C VAL A 315 53.34 -4.90 14.76
N THR A 316 54.31 -4.01 14.60
CA THR A 316 54.27 -2.90 13.65
C THR A 316 54.19 -3.43 12.21
N LEU A 317 53.13 -3.08 11.47
CA LEU A 317 53.12 -3.18 10.01
C LEU A 317 52.51 -1.94 9.36
N ILE A 318 53.14 -1.57 8.24
CA ILE A 318 53.23 -0.27 7.56
C ILE A 318 51.91 0.10 6.85
N PRO A 319 51.53 1.40 6.76
CA PRO A 319 50.27 1.82 6.17
C PRO A 319 50.32 1.77 4.64
N THR A 320 49.35 1.07 4.03
CA THR A 320 49.05 1.20 2.59
C THR A 320 47.73 1.93 2.38
N GLN A 321 47.74 2.72 1.33
CA GLN A 321 46.95 3.93 1.15
C GLN A 321 45.52 3.67 0.65
N SER A 322 44.62 4.49 1.19
CA SER A 322 43.36 5.02 0.66
C SER A 322 43.01 4.69 -0.80
N LEU A 323 41.90 3.98 -1.00
CA LEU A 323 41.14 3.88 -2.25
C LEU A 323 39.97 4.86 -2.20
N ASP A 324 40.26 6.16 -2.34
CA ASP A 324 39.24 7.23 -2.40
C ASP A 324 39.36 8.06 -3.69
N ALA A 325 39.81 7.42 -4.79
CA ALA A 325 40.10 8.12 -6.05
C ALA A 325 39.58 7.38 -7.28
N ALA A 326 38.39 6.79 -7.20
CA ALA A 326 37.68 6.34 -8.39
C ALA A 326 36.19 6.71 -8.25
N LEU A 327 35.84 7.88 -8.80
CA LEU A 327 34.59 8.22 -9.48
C LEU A 327 34.31 9.74 -9.40
N LYS A 328 35.06 10.51 -10.18
CA LYS A 328 34.58 11.81 -10.67
C LYS A 328 35.17 12.07 -12.05
N ALA A 329 34.34 11.86 -13.09
CA ALA A 329 34.15 12.77 -14.22
C ALA A 329 33.50 12.02 -15.40
N GLU A 330 32.38 12.58 -15.87
CA GLU A 330 31.65 12.22 -17.09
C GLU A 330 32.50 12.38 -18.36
N PRO A 331 32.12 11.72 -19.48
CA PRO A 331 32.77 11.93 -20.76
C PRO A 331 32.13 13.12 -21.51
N ARG A 332 32.95 14.07 -21.96
CA ARG A 332 32.60 14.99 -23.06
C ARG A 332 33.67 14.90 -24.14
N ALA A 333 33.26 14.39 -25.28
CA ALA A 333 34.05 14.35 -26.51
C ALA A 333 34.14 15.75 -27.15
N THR A 334 35.31 16.10 -27.70
CA THR A 334 35.43 16.83 -28.98
C THR A 334 36.83 16.64 -29.58
N VAL A 335 36.82 16.52 -30.90
CA VAL A 335 37.86 16.15 -31.87
C VAL A 335 38.88 17.27 -32.08
N ALA A 336 40.14 16.93 -32.39
CA ALA A 336 41.01 17.78 -33.21
C ALA A 336 41.99 16.96 -34.07
N GLU A 337 42.05 17.42 -35.32
CA GLU A 337 42.73 16.98 -36.53
C GLU A 337 44.27 16.96 -36.40
N VAL A 338 44.94 16.03 -37.09
CA VAL A 338 46.39 16.08 -37.34
C VAL A 338 46.62 16.12 -38.85
N ALA A 339 47.23 17.21 -39.30
CA ALA A 339 47.78 17.39 -40.65
C ALA A 339 49.32 17.11 -40.63
N PRO A 340 50.01 17.16 -41.76
CA PRO A 340 50.47 15.99 -42.51
C PRO A 340 52.01 15.82 -42.47
N GLU A 341 52.48 14.63 -42.86
CA GLU A 341 53.66 14.42 -43.71
C GLU A 341 53.58 13.07 -44.43
#